data_AF-A0A315XNM7-F1
#
_entry.id   AF-A0A315XNM7-F1
#
_cell.length_a   1.000
_cell.length_b   1.000
_cell.length_c   1.000
_cell.angle_alpha   90.00
_cell.angle_beta   90.00
_cell.angle_gamma   90.00
#
_symmetry.space_group_name_H-M   'P 1'
#
loop_
_entity.id
_entity.type
_entity.pdbx_description
1 polymer ?
#
loop_
_entity_poly.entity_id
_entity_poly.type
_entity_poly.pdbx_seq_one_letter_code
_entity_poly.pdbx_strand_id
1 'polypeptide(L)'
;MPNDDVQLEKIAYVLASEHRKNIILFLDNEYHTPKEIGKAINVKTNHISNLLSQLRKIDLIYCATPDLRKGRLYSLTEEGEKVLDYIKTHEEKLKN
;
A
#
# COMPACT_ATOMS: atom_id res chain seq x y z
N MET A 1 21.95 4.39 15.07
CA MET A 1 21.15 3.22 14.66
C MET A 1 19.68 3.57 14.84
N PRO A 2 18.90 3.81 13.76
CA PRO A 2 17.47 4.06 13.90
C PRO A 2 16.57 3.37 12.84
N ASN A 3 16.96 2.22 12.28
CA ASN A 3 16.28 1.68 11.09
C ASN A 3 15.15 0.66 11.36
N ASP A 4 15.19 -0.06 12.49
CA ASP A 4 14.23 -1.15 12.73
C ASP A 4 12.90 -0.65 13.32
N ASP A 5 12.93 0.37 14.18
CA ASP A 5 11.74 0.93 14.84
C ASP A 5 10.77 1.58 13.83
N VAL A 6 11.32 2.34 12.88
CA VAL A 6 10.54 3.03 11.84
C VAL A 6 9.82 2.02 10.92
N GLN A 7 10.46 0.89 10.64
CA GLN A 7 9.87 -0.14 9.79
C GLN A 7 8.71 -0.85 10.50
N LEU A 8 8.85 -1.15 11.80
CA LEU A 8 7.78 -1.75 12.61
C LEU A 8 6.57 -0.80 12.74
N GLU A 9 6.79 0.51 12.87
CA GLU A 9 5.71 1.50 12.91
C GLU A 9 4.88 1.49 11.61
N LYS A 10 5.54 1.42 10.44
CA LYS A 10 4.87 1.32 9.14
C LYS A 10 4.05 0.03 9.03
N ILE A 11 4.60 -1.10 9.49
CA ILE A 11 3.92 -2.39 9.51
C ILE A 11 2.67 -2.31 10.40
N ALA A 12 2.82 -1.84 11.64
CA ALA A 12 1.72 -1.67 12.57
C ALA A 12 0.63 -0.75 12.01
N TYR A 13 1.04 0.35 11.34
CA TYR A 13 0.13 1.25 10.67
C TYR A 13 -0.68 0.54 9.58
N VAL A 14 -0.06 -0.28 8.73
CA VAL A 14 -0.77 -1.02 7.68
C VAL A 14 -1.70 -2.09 8.27
N LEU A 15 -1.24 -2.84 9.27
CA LEU A 15 -2.02 -3.90 9.91
C LEU A 15 -3.23 -3.37 10.68
N ALA A 16 -3.19 -2.14 11.17
CA ALA A 16 -4.31 -1.50 11.85
C ALA A 16 -5.53 -1.22 10.95
N SER A 17 -5.47 -1.51 9.64
CA SER A 17 -6.57 -1.29 8.71
C SER A 17 -6.58 -2.29 7.56
N GLU A 18 -7.70 -3.01 7.41
CA GLU A 18 -7.90 -3.94 6.31
C GLU A 18 -7.77 -3.26 4.94
N HIS A 19 -8.30 -2.04 4.77
CA HIS A 19 -8.17 -1.32 3.52
C HIS A 19 -6.71 -1.01 3.16
N ARG A 20 -5.89 -0.57 4.14
CA ARG A 20 -4.45 -0.29 3.91
C ARG A 20 -3.71 -1.56 3.55
N LYS A 21 -3.93 -2.64 4.32
CA LYS A 21 -3.37 -3.96 4.03
C LYS A 21 -3.74 -4.45 2.62
N ASN A 22 -5.02 -4.36 2.26
CA ASN A 22 -5.51 -4.81 0.95
C ASN A 22 -4.93 -3.97 -0.21
N ILE A 23 -4.68 -2.67 -0.01
CA ILE A 23 -4.00 -1.85 -1.01
C ILE A 23 -2.57 -2.34 -1.23
N ILE A 24 -1.81 -2.57 -0.15
CA ILE A 24 -0.43 -3.04 -0.24
C ILE A 24 -0.37 -4.41 -0.92
N LEU A 25 -1.25 -5.35 -0.53
CA LEU A 25 -1.36 -6.67 -1.18
C LEU A 25 -1.74 -6.58 -2.66
N PHE A 26 -2.63 -5.66 -3.01
CA PHE A 26 -3.08 -5.50 -4.40
C PHE A 26 -2.03 -4.84 -5.31
N LEU A 27 -1.12 -4.04 -4.75
CA LEU A 27 -0.04 -3.38 -5.51
C LEU A 27 1.21 -4.24 -5.68
N ASP A 28 1.15 -5.53 -5.34
CA ASP A 28 2.27 -6.47 -5.44
C ASP A 28 2.83 -6.56 -6.87
N ASN A 29 3.97 -5.90 -7.11
CA ASN A 29 4.71 -5.87 -8.37
C ASN A 29 3.93 -5.39 -9.61
N GLU A 30 2.80 -4.70 -9.43
CA GLU A 30 1.99 -4.17 -10.53
C GLU A 30 1.73 -2.66 -10.39
N TYR A 31 1.38 -2.05 -11.52
CA TYR A 31 0.95 -0.66 -11.59
C TYR A 31 -0.56 -0.59 -11.72
N HIS A 32 -1.22 0.10 -10.79
CA HIS A 32 -2.67 0.23 -10.81
C HIS A 32 -3.13 1.67 -10.72
N THR A 33 -4.27 1.93 -11.37
CA THR A 33 -4.99 3.19 -11.24
C THR A 33 -5.77 3.23 -9.92
N PRO A 34 -6.05 4.42 -9.36
CA PRO A 34 -6.92 4.54 -8.19
C PRO A 34 -8.29 3.87 -8.35
N LYS A 35 -8.79 3.78 -9.58
CA LYS A 35 -10.06 3.13 -9.89
C LYS A 35 -9.98 1.62 -9.75
N GLU A 36 -8.90 1.00 -10.25
CA GLU A 36 -8.66 -0.44 -10.14
C GLU A 36 -8.46 -0.83 -8.68
N ILE A 37 -7.62 -0.09 -7.95
CA ILE A 37 -7.37 -0.32 -6.52
C ILE A 37 -8.69 -0.18 -5.74
N GLY A 38 -9.45 0.90 -6.00
CA GLY A 38 -10.73 1.12 -5.34
C GLY A 38 -11.75 0.01 -5.62
N LYS A 39 -11.78 -0.52 -6.85
CA LYS A 39 -12.64 -1.65 -7.22
C LYS A 39 -12.22 -2.93 -6.52
N ALA A 40 -10.92 -3.22 -6.47
CA ALA A 40 -10.38 -4.42 -5.83
C ALA A 40 -10.71 -4.51 -4.34
N ILE A 41 -10.66 -3.38 -3.63
CA ILE A 41 -10.93 -3.31 -2.18
C ILE A 41 -12.36 -2.83 -1.85
N ASN A 42 -13.22 -2.70 -2.86
CA ASN A 42 -14.62 -2.27 -2.76
C ASN A 42 -14.84 -0.92 -2.05
N VAL A 43 -14.08 0.12 -2.41
CA VAL A 43 -14.23 1.49 -1.89
C VAL A 43 -14.49 2.52 -2.99
N LYS A 44 -15.22 3.58 -2.65
CA LYS A 44 -15.50 4.70 -3.55
C LYS A 44 -14.25 5.55 -3.83
N THR A 45 -14.23 6.21 -4.98
CA THR A 45 -13.11 7.03 -5.50
C THR A 45 -12.66 8.15 -4.55
N ASN A 46 -13.58 8.71 -3.75
CA ASN A 46 -13.24 9.74 -2.76
C ASN A 46 -12.42 9.16 -1.60
N HIS A 47 -12.72 7.93 -1.18
CA HIS A 47 -12.02 7.28 -0.08
C HIS A 47 -10.64 6.78 -0.51
N ILE A 48 -10.52 6.20 -1.71
CA ILE A 48 -9.23 5.69 -2.21
C ILE A 48 -8.19 6.80 -2.36
N SER A 49 -8.58 8.00 -2.81
CA SER A 49 -7.64 9.13 -2.97
C SER A 49 -7.00 9.54 -1.64
N ASN A 50 -7.77 9.49 -0.54
CA ASN A 50 -7.27 9.75 0.80
C ASN A 50 -6.33 8.65 1.29
N LEU A 51 -6.70 7.38 1.09
CA LEU A 51 -5.87 6.23 1.47
C LEU A 51 -4.52 6.23 0.74
N LEU A 52 -4.53 6.47 -0.58
CA LEU A 52 -3.30 6.55 -1.36
C LEU A 52 -2.43 7.73 -0.92
N SER A 53 -3.02 8.88 -0.60
CA SER A 53 -2.28 10.04 -0.09
C SER A 53 -1.63 9.75 1.27
N GLN A 54 -2.34 9.05 2.16
CA GLN A 54 -1.81 8.64 3.47
C GLN A 54 -0.64 7.67 3.34
N LEU A 55 -0.79 6.63 2.52
CA LEU A 55 0.26 5.63 2.28
C LEU A 55 1.49 6.24 1.60
N ARG A 56 1.29 7.20 0.68
CA ARG A 56 2.38 7.94 0.05
C ARG A 56 3.11 8.85 1.04
N LYS A 57 2.40 9.46 1.99
CA LYS A 57 3.01 10.36 2.98
C LYS A 57 4.01 9.65 3.90
N ILE A 58 3.81 8.37 4.15
CA ILE A 58 4.73 7.53 4.95
C ILE A 58 5.67 6.69 4.08
N ASP A 59 5.77 7.03 2.79
CA ASP A 59 6.69 6.41 1.84
C ASP A 59 6.50 4.90 1.71
N LEU A 60 5.24 4.45 1.55
CA LEU A 60 4.94 3.06 1.21
C LEU A 60 4.60 2.89 -0.27
N ILE A 61 4.01 3.90 -0.90
CA ILE A 61 3.63 3.87 -2.31
C ILE A 61 4.08 5.14 -3.01
N TYR A 62 4.25 5.07 -4.32
CA TYR A 62 4.54 6.23 -5.16
C TYR A 62 3.58 6.29 -6.35
N CYS A 63 3.49 7.48 -6.96
CA CYS A 63 2.77 7.65 -8.22
C CYS A 63 3.81 7.72 -9.35
N ALA A 64 3.77 6.74 -10.26
CA ALA A 64 4.69 6.63 -11.39
C ALA A 64 4.43 7.67 -12.48
N THR A 65 3.20 8.20 -12.54
CA THR A 65 2.77 9.19 -13.56
C THR A 65 2.17 10.44 -12.91
N PRO A 66 2.96 11.22 -12.15
CA PRO A 66 2.45 12.35 -11.36
C PRO A 66 1.87 13.49 -12.20
N ASP A 67 2.38 13.70 -13.41
CA ASP A 67 1.96 14.78 -14.31
C ASP A 67 0.60 14.53 -14.97
N LEU A 68 0.12 13.28 -14.92
CA LEU A 68 -1.18 12.93 -15.48
C LEU A 68 -2.31 13.32 -14.52
N ARG A 69 -3.31 14.03 -15.06
CA ARG A 69 -4.58 14.29 -14.34
C ARG A 69 -5.49 13.07 -14.31
N LYS A 70 -5.50 12.27 -15.37
CA LYS A 70 -6.28 11.02 -15.50
C LYS A 70 -5.31 9.89 -15.87
N GLY A 71 -5.50 8.70 -15.28
CA GLY A 71 -4.61 7.56 -15.54
C GLY A 71 -3.34 7.55 -14.68
N ARG A 72 -3.37 8.16 -13.49
CA ARG A 72 -2.28 8.03 -12.52
C ARG A 72 -2.08 6.57 -12.16
N LEU A 73 -0.83 6.12 -12.26
CA LEU A 73 -0.42 4.77 -11.88
C LEU A 73 0.30 4.82 -10.54
N TYR A 74 -0.02 3.87 -9.68
CA TYR A 74 0.57 3.71 -8.35
C TYR A 74 1.22 2.34 -8.24
N SER A 75 2.33 2.28 -7.51
CA SER A 75 3.03 1.04 -7.15
C SER A 75 3.73 1.19 -5.80
N LEU A 76 4.26 0.08 -5.28
CA LEU A 76 4.98 0.03 -4.00
C LEU A 76 6.37 0.66 -4.13
N THR A 77 6.80 1.36 -3.09
CA THR A 77 8.22 1.72 -2.91
C THR A 77 9.01 0.52 -2.37
N GLU A 78 10.34 0.60 -2.31
CA GLU A 78 11.18 -0.42 -1.64
C GLU A 78 10.72 -0.67 -0.19
N GLU A 79 10.30 0.38 0.52
CA GLU A 79 9.76 0.27 1.88
C GLU A 79 8.38 -0.40 1.89
N GLY A 80 7.55 -0.13 0.90
CA GLY A 80 6.27 -0.80 0.67
C GLY A 80 6.42 -2.30 0.43
N GLU A 81 7.42 -2.70 -0.36
CA GLU A 81 7.74 -4.10 -0.65
C GLU A 81 8.16 -4.85 0.62
N LYS A 82 9.01 -4.25 1.47
CA LYS A 82 9.37 -4.87 2.76
C LYS A 82 8.16 -5.09 3.66
N VAL A 83 7.21 -4.16 3.68
CA VAL A 83 5.96 -4.32 4.44
C VAL A 83 5.10 -5.44 3.84
N LEU A 84 5.01 -5.51 2.51
CA LEU A 84 4.31 -6.58 1.80
C LEU A 84 4.88 -7.96 2.16
N ASP A 85 6.20 -8.12 2.12
CA ASP A 85 6.88 -9.37 2.44
C ASP A 85 6.62 -9.81 3.88
N TYR A 86 6.60 -8.86 4.82
CA TYR A 86 6.22 -9.13 6.20
C TYR A 86 4.77 -9.64 6.30
N ILE A 87 3.83 -8.98 5.61
CA ILE A 87 2.41 -9.37 5.62
C ILE A 87 2.23 -10.77 5.05
N LYS A 88 2.84 -11.07 3.89
CA LYS A 88 2.78 -12.39 3.24
C LYS A 88 3.32 -13.48 4.17
N THR A 89 4.52 -13.27 4.72
CA THR A 89 5.16 -14.21 5.66
C THR A 89 4.31 -14.44 6.91
N HIS A 90 3.62 -13.40 7.40
CA HIS A 90 2.76 -13.51 8.57
C HIS A 90 1.45 -14.26 8.27
N GLU A 91 0.87 -14.09 7.07
CA GLU A 91 -0.32 -14.86 6.66
C GLU A 91 -0.04 -16.35 6.48
N GLU A 92 1.13 -16.71 5.95
CA GLU A 92 1.54 -18.11 5.80
C GLU A 92 1.68 -18.82 7.16
N LYS A 93 2.13 -18.10 8.20
CA LYS A 93 2.25 -18.62 9.56
C LYS A 93 0.90 -18.79 10.29
N LEU A 94 -0.14 -18.10 9.86
CA LEU A 94 -1.49 -18.22 10.44
C LEU A 94 -2.34 -19.31 9.76
N LYS A 95 -1.91 -19.79 8.59
CA LYS A 95 -2.58 -20.86 7.83
C LYS A 95 -2.02 -22.26 8.10
N ASN A 96 -0.91 -22.36 8.84
CA ASN A 96 -0.32 -23.60 9.37
C ASN A 96 -0.59 -23.72 10.87
#